data_AF-A0A7D5ZGZ4-F1
#
_entry.id   AF-A0A7D5ZGZ4-F1
#
_cell.length_a   1.000
_cell.length_b   1.000
_cell.length_c   1.000
_cell.angle_alpha   90.00
_cell.angle_beta   90.00
_cell.angle_gamma   90.00
#
_symmetry.space_group_name_H-M   'P 1'
#
loop_
_entity.id
_entity.type
_entity.pdbx_description
1 polymer ?
#
loop_
_entity_poly.entity_id
_entity_poly.type
_entity_poly.pdbx_seq_one_letter_code
_entity_poly.pdbx_strand_id
1 'polypeptide(L)'
;MGKAAADIATLIAAERRELANFFEGLSPAQWEAPSLCAGWRVREVVAHMSTGFRHPTAKVLLELVKARGSLHRTTDRLARRDAAAYPDRELAGFLRTHAHHPWTPPVGGRAAALGHDVVHGLDVTVALGLDRRIPEDRLRGEEVHRFVTA
;
A
#
# COMPACT_ATOMS: atom_id res chain seq x y z
N MET A 1 28.16 -14.00 -9.44
CA MET A 1 27.02 -14.92 -9.30
C MET A 1 25.79 -14.06 -9.00
N GLY A 2 24.95 -13.79 -9.99
CA GLY A 2 23.76 -12.95 -9.80
C GLY A 2 22.76 -13.65 -8.90
N LYS A 3 22.26 -12.97 -7.86
CA LYS A 3 21.17 -13.47 -7.01
C LYS A 3 19.99 -13.77 -7.94
N ALA A 4 19.46 -14.99 -7.92
CA ALA A 4 18.23 -15.31 -8.64
C ALA A 4 17.16 -14.29 -8.22
N ALA A 5 16.47 -13.69 -9.21
CA ALA A 5 15.41 -12.73 -8.92
C ALA A 5 14.37 -13.43 -8.03
N ALA A 6 14.10 -12.84 -6.86
CA ALA A 6 13.06 -13.38 -5.99
C ALA A 6 11.71 -13.31 -6.72
N ASP A 7 10.90 -14.36 -6.60
CA ASP A 7 9.53 -14.35 -7.13
C ASP A 7 8.75 -13.14 -6.58
N ILE A 8 7.87 -12.56 -7.39
CA ILE A 8 7.21 -11.30 -7.07
C ILE A 8 6.37 -11.38 -5.79
N ALA A 9 5.79 -12.54 -5.46
CA ALA A 9 5.01 -12.69 -4.23
C ALA A 9 5.91 -12.59 -3.00
N THR A 10 7.16 -13.06 -3.13
CA THR A 10 8.19 -12.89 -2.09
C THR A 10 8.59 -11.42 -1.95
N LEU A 11 8.73 -10.70 -3.07
CA LEU A 11 9.02 -9.26 -3.05
C LEU A 11 7.91 -8.44 -2.40
N ILE A 12 6.64 -8.72 -2.74
CA ILE A 12 5.47 -8.08 -2.12
C ILE A 12 5.46 -8.34 -0.61
N ALA A 13 5.66 -9.58 -0.19
CA ALA A 13 5.65 -9.92 1.23
C ALA A 13 6.82 -9.28 2.00
N ALA A 14 7.99 -9.14 1.38
CA ALA A 14 9.12 -8.43 1.96
C ALA A 14 8.82 -6.93 2.09
N GLU A 15 8.30 -6.29 1.04
CA GLU A 15 7.94 -4.87 1.02
C GLU A 15 6.90 -4.54 2.11
N ARG A 16 5.82 -5.32 2.21
CA ARG A 16 4.78 -5.12 3.23
C ARG A 16 5.31 -5.24 4.66
N ARG A 17 6.22 -6.20 4.91
CA ARG A 17 6.85 -6.37 6.23
C ARG A 17 7.76 -5.20 6.58
N GLU A 18 8.56 -4.73 5.64
CA GLU A 18 9.43 -3.57 5.85
C GLU A 18 8.63 -2.29 6.07
N LEU A 19 7.56 -2.07 5.31
CA LEU A 19 6.65 -0.95 5.50
C LEU A 19 5.94 -1.03 6.85
N ALA A 20 5.49 -2.21 7.29
CA ALA A 20 4.91 -2.38 8.62
C ALA A 20 5.90 -1.98 9.73
N ASN A 21 7.16 -2.45 9.65
CA ASN A 21 8.20 -2.08 10.61
C ASN A 21 8.47 -0.58 10.59
N PHE A 22 8.51 0.04 9.41
CA PHE A 22 8.72 1.47 9.25
C PHE A 22 7.59 2.29 9.87
N PHE A 23 6.33 1.97 9.56
CA PHE A 23 5.16 2.70 10.07
C PHE A 23 4.98 2.54 11.58
N GLU A 24 5.34 1.39 12.16
CA GLU A 24 5.35 1.21 13.62
C GLU A 24 6.38 2.10 14.34
N GLY A 25 7.44 2.52 13.64
CA GLY A 25 8.44 3.43 14.17
C GLY A 25 8.08 4.91 14.07
N LEU A 26 6.97 5.27 13.40
CA LEU A 26 6.55 6.66 13.27
C LEU A 26 5.97 7.19 14.58
N SER A 27 6.30 8.45 14.89
CA SER A 27 5.71 9.17 16.00
C SER A 27 4.24 9.52 15.73
N PRO A 28 3.42 9.79 16.78
CA PRO A 28 2.04 10.22 16.60
C PRO A 28 1.90 11.47 15.72
N ALA A 29 2.82 12.43 15.83
CA ALA A 29 2.83 13.62 14.98
C ALA A 29 3.08 13.30 13.49
N GLN A 30 3.90 12.30 13.18
CA GLN A 30 4.14 11.88 11.81
C GLN A 30 2.94 11.14 11.21
N TRP A 31 2.20 10.36 12.01
CA TRP A 31 0.95 9.74 11.57
C TRP A 31 -0.14 10.76 11.20
N GLU A 32 -0.13 11.90 11.88
CA GLU A 32 -1.05 13.03 11.66
C GLU A 32 -0.58 14.01 10.58
N ALA A 33 0.66 13.88 10.09
CA ALA A 33 1.22 14.78 9.08
C ALA A 33 0.58 14.55 7.69
N PRO A 34 0.53 15.59 6.83
CA PRO A 34 0.12 15.44 5.44
C PRO A 34 1.02 14.46 4.67
N SER A 35 0.42 13.70 3.75
CA SER A 35 1.13 12.88 2.77
C SER A 35 1.16 13.54 1.39
N LEU A 36 1.82 12.92 0.40
CA LEU A 36 1.72 13.35 -1.00
C LEU A 36 0.36 13.01 -1.63
N CYS A 37 -0.43 12.12 -1.03
CA CYS A 37 -1.81 11.89 -1.42
C CYS A 37 -2.68 13.09 -0.95
N ALA A 38 -3.14 13.90 -1.91
CA ALA A 38 -3.86 15.14 -1.62
C ALA A 38 -5.05 14.93 -0.67
N GLY A 39 -5.07 15.67 0.44
CA GLY A 39 -6.13 15.61 1.44
C GLY A 39 -6.07 14.41 2.40
N TRP A 40 -5.00 13.60 2.33
CA TRP A 40 -4.75 12.47 3.22
C TRP A 40 -3.54 12.74 4.10
N ARG A 41 -3.70 12.43 5.39
CA ARG A 41 -2.56 12.26 6.30
C ARG A 41 -1.93 10.90 6.05
N VAL A 42 -0.76 10.67 6.66
CA VAL A 42 -0.07 9.37 6.62
C VAL A 42 -1.02 8.23 7.00
N ARG A 43 -1.84 8.39 8.04
CA ARG A 43 -2.78 7.33 8.45
C ARG A 43 -3.82 6.92 7.40
N GLU A 44 -4.29 7.85 6.57
CA GLU A 44 -5.22 7.50 5.48
C GLU A 44 -4.50 6.69 4.39
N VAL A 45 -3.25 7.03 4.07
CA VAL A 45 -2.45 6.25 3.11
C VAL A 45 -2.25 4.83 3.63
N VAL A 46 -1.80 4.65 4.87
CA VAL A 46 -1.55 3.29 5.42
C VAL A 46 -2.85 2.48 5.53
N ALA A 47 -3.96 3.12 5.90
CA ALA A 47 -5.28 2.48 5.88
C ALA A 47 -5.69 2.05 4.45
N HIS A 48 -5.47 2.92 3.46
CA HIS A 48 -5.74 2.60 2.07
C HIS A 48 -4.93 1.39 1.58
N MET A 49 -3.64 1.33 1.93
CA MET A 49 -2.74 0.28 1.44
C MET A 49 -3.22 -1.14 1.77
N SER A 50 -3.96 -1.30 2.86
CA SER A 50 -4.48 -2.61 3.28
C SER A 50 -5.92 -2.89 2.84
N THR A 51 -6.58 -1.93 2.18
CA THR A 51 -7.99 -2.02 1.76
C THR A 51 -8.25 -3.25 0.90
N GLY A 52 -7.36 -3.53 -0.06
CA GLY A 52 -7.54 -4.59 -1.06
C GLY A 52 -7.65 -6.00 -0.50
N PHE A 53 -7.04 -6.25 0.66
CA PHE A 53 -7.04 -7.57 1.31
C PHE A 53 -7.76 -7.60 2.66
N ARG A 54 -8.26 -6.46 3.15
CA ARG A 54 -9.10 -6.38 4.37
C ARG A 54 -10.59 -6.38 4.08
N HIS A 55 -11.01 -5.83 2.95
CA HIS A 55 -12.43 -5.77 2.59
C HIS A 55 -12.77 -6.86 1.58
N PRO A 56 -13.86 -7.62 1.79
CA PRO A 56 -14.40 -8.49 0.76
C PRO A 56 -14.74 -7.67 -0.49
N THR A 57 -14.50 -8.23 -1.68
CA THR A 57 -14.80 -7.57 -2.97
C THR A 57 -16.23 -7.04 -3.04
N ALA A 58 -17.21 -7.78 -2.49
CA ALA A 58 -18.61 -7.36 -2.44
C ALA A 58 -18.82 -6.04 -1.68
N LYS A 59 -18.07 -5.80 -0.59
CA LYS A 59 -18.13 -4.57 0.20
C LYS A 59 -17.53 -3.39 -0.57
N VAL A 60 -16.43 -3.62 -1.28
CA VAL A 60 -15.81 -2.60 -2.15
C VAL A 60 -16.77 -2.23 -3.29
N LEU A 61 -17.39 -3.22 -3.93
CA LEU A 61 -18.36 -3.00 -5.01
C LEU A 61 -19.60 -2.23 -4.51
N LEU A 62 -20.11 -2.56 -3.33
CA LEU A 62 -21.20 -1.81 -2.70
C LEU A 62 -20.83 -0.34 -2.47
N GLU A 63 -19.63 -0.05 -1.98
CA GLU A 63 -19.16 1.33 -1.81
C GLU A 63 -18.90 2.03 -3.15
N LEU A 64 -18.55 1.29 -4.21
CA LEU A 64 -18.47 1.83 -5.57
C LEU A 64 -19.84 2.25 -6.11
N VAL A 65 -20.87 1.42 -5.89
CA VAL A 65 -22.25 1.75 -6.25
C VAL A 65 -22.73 2.97 -5.48
N LYS A 66 -22.50 3.04 -4.15
CA LYS A 66 -22.83 4.22 -3.33
C LYS A 66 -22.10 5.48 -3.79
N ALA A 67 -20.89 5.33 -4.31
CA ALA A 67 -20.09 6.41 -4.88
C ALA A 67 -20.46 6.76 -6.33
N ARG A 68 -21.56 6.20 -6.87
CA ARG A 68 -22.01 6.40 -8.25
C ARG A 68 -20.93 6.04 -9.29
N GLY A 69 -20.17 4.98 -9.02
CA GLY A 69 -19.08 4.51 -9.89
C GLY A 69 -17.75 5.25 -9.72
N SER A 70 -17.64 6.21 -8.81
CA SER A 70 -16.38 6.95 -8.59
C SER A 70 -15.41 6.19 -7.67
N LEU A 71 -14.39 5.55 -8.27
CA LEU A 71 -13.32 4.88 -7.52
C LEU A 71 -12.58 5.82 -6.56
N HIS A 72 -12.37 7.08 -6.96
CA HIS A 72 -11.74 8.09 -6.11
C HIS A 72 -12.55 8.31 -4.82
N ARG A 73 -13.88 8.50 -4.93
CA ARG A 73 -14.74 8.68 -3.74
C ARG A 73 -14.81 7.42 -2.89
N THR A 74 -14.83 6.24 -3.52
CA THR A 74 -14.84 4.96 -2.79
C THR A 74 -13.56 4.75 -1.98
N THR A 75 -12.40 4.97 -2.59
CA THR A 75 -11.09 4.80 -1.94
C THR A 75 -10.90 5.83 -0.82
N ASP A 76 -11.23 7.10 -1.05
CA ASP A 76 -11.19 8.15 -0.01
C ASP A 76 -12.08 7.81 1.19
N ARG A 77 -13.33 7.40 0.95
CA ARG A 77 -14.26 7.05 2.03
C ARG A 77 -13.76 5.86 2.84
N LEU A 78 -13.27 4.80 2.18
CA LEU A 78 -12.76 3.62 2.86
C LEU A 78 -11.50 3.92 3.66
N ALA A 79 -10.55 4.65 3.07
CA ALA A 79 -9.31 5.07 3.72
C ALA A 79 -9.59 5.86 4.99
N ARG A 80 -10.44 6.90 4.91
CA ARG A 80 -10.81 7.72 6.08
C ARG A 80 -11.55 6.92 7.14
N ARG A 81 -12.48 6.04 6.74
CA ARG A 81 -13.24 5.22 7.69
C ARG A 81 -12.31 4.29 8.44
N ASP A 82 -11.44 3.58 7.74
CA ASP A 82 -10.51 2.64 8.36
C ASP A 82 -9.43 3.38 9.17
N ALA A 83 -8.93 4.52 8.70
CA ALA A 83 -8.02 5.36 9.47
C ALA A 83 -8.63 5.82 10.80
N ALA A 84 -9.93 6.14 10.82
CA ALA A 84 -10.63 6.52 12.05
C ALA A 84 -10.98 5.33 12.97
N ALA A 85 -11.18 4.14 12.40
CA ALA A 85 -11.65 2.96 13.13
C ALA A 85 -10.53 2.20 13.86
N TYR A 86 -9.27 2.35 13.43
CA TYR A 86 -8.15 1.55 13.92
C TYR A 86 -7.03 2.41 14.49
N PRO A 87 -6.36 1.95 15.56
CA PRO A 87 -5.11 2.56 16.02
C PRO A 87 -3.99 2.41 14.98
N ASP A 88 -3.06 3.37 14.96
CA ASP A 88 -1.93 3.43 14.02
C ASP A 88 -1.11 2.13 13.95
N ARG A 89 -0.81 1.53 15.11
CA ARG A 89 -0.10 0.24 15.20
C ARG A 89 -0.85 -0.90 14.51
N GLU A 90 -2.19 -0.86 14.53
CA GLU A 90 -3.01 -1.90 13.92
C GLU A 90 -3.06 -1.71 12.40
N LEU A 91 -3.15 -0.46 11.95
CA LEU A 91 -3.04 -0.10 10.52
C LEU A 91 -1.72 -0.61 9.92
N ALA A 92 -0.59 -0.35 10.58
CA ALA A 92 0.71 -0.88 10.16
C ALA A 92 0.74 -2.42 10.24
N GLY A 93 0.19 -3.00 11.31
CA GLY A 93 0.12 -4.44 11.53
C GLY A 93 -0.63 -5.20 10.43
N PHE A 94 -1.63 -4.60 9.77
CA PHE A 94 -2.35 -5.26 8.68
C PHE A 94 -1.44 -5.60 7.50
N LEU A 95 -0.45 -4.75 7.18
CA LEU A 95 0.52 -5.03 6.12
C LEU A 95 1.34 -6.28 6.46
N ARG A 96 1.79 -6.40 7.72
CA ARG A 96 2.55 -7.58 8.18
C ARG A 96 1.71 -8.85 8.17
N THR A 97 0.51 -8.79 8.74
CA THR A 97 -0.40 -9.95 8.84
C THR A 97 -0.80 -10.46 7.45
N HIS A 98 -0.93 -9.57 6.47
CA HIS A 98 -1.35 -9.90 5.10
C HIS A 98 -0.19 -9.85 4.09
N ALA A 99 1.06 -9.97 4.56
CA ALA A 99 2.24 -9.90 3.71
C ALA A 99 2.16 -10.89 2.52
N HIS A 100 1.62 -12.08 2.76
CA HIS A 100 1.46 -13.14 1.75
C HIS A 100 0.07 -13.19 1.09
N HIS A 101 -0.82 -12.24 1.37
CA HIS A 101 -2.17 -12.25 0.80
C HIS A 101 -2.11 -12.11 -0.74
N PRO A 102 -2.83 -12.95 -1.51
CA PRO A 102 -2.73 -13.02 -2.97
C PRO A 102 -3.47 -11.89 -3.70
N TRP A 103 -3.71 -10.76 -3.02
CA TRP A 103 -4.47 -9.66 -3.60
C TRP A 103 -3.68 -9.02 -4.74
N THR A 104 -4.39 -8.72 -5.83
CA THR A 104 -3.91 -7.94 -6.95
C THR A 104 -4.94 -6.88 -7.33
N PRO A 105 -4.52 -5.67 -7.74
CA PRO A 105 -5.42 -4.71 -8.36
C PRO A 105 -6.12 -5.31 -9.60
N PRO A 106 -7.29 -4.77 -10.01
CA PRO A 106 -8.03 -5.26 -11.18
C PRO A 106 -7.24 -5.22 -12.49
N VAL A 107 -6.23 -4.36 -12.58
CA VAL A 107 -5.36 -4.20 -13.74
C VAL A 107 -3.90 -4.30 -13.29
N GLY A 108 -3.07 -5.01 -14.05
CA GLY A 108 -1.62 -5.09 -13.82
C GLY A 108 -1.15 -6.15 -12.82
N GLY A 109 -2.06 -6.94 -12.24
CA GLY A 109 -1.72 -8.16 -11.49
C GLY A 109 -0.76 -7.93 -10.31
N ARG A 110 0.18 -8.86 -10.09
CA ARG A 110 1.14 -8.79 -8.98
C ARG A 110 2.15 -7.65 -9.12
N ALA A 111 2.53 -7.28 -10.34
CA ALA A 111 3.37 -6.12 -10.60
C ALA A 111 2.72 -4.83 -10.08
N ALA A 112 1.43 -4.62 -10.38
CA ALA A 112 0.68 -3.49 -9.86
C ALA A 112 0.49 -3.56 -8.34
N ALA A 113 0.38 -4.74 -7.74
CA ALA A 113 0.31 -4.91 -6.29
C ALA A 113 1.62 -4.47 -5.59
N LEU A 114 2.78 -4.87 -6.13
CA LEU A 114 4.08 -4.44 -5.62
C LEU A 114 4.26 -2.93 -5.83
N GLY A 115 3.91 -2.43 -7.01
CA GLY A 115 3.97 -0.99 -7.33
C GLY A 115 3.12 -0.14 -6.39
N HIS A 116 1.89 -0.59 -6.08
CA HIS A 116 1.03 0.05 -5.10
C HIS A 116 1.69 0.18 -3.73
N ASP A 117 2.30 -0.90 -3.21
CA ASP A 117 2.94 -0.89 -1.90
C ASP A 117 4.16 0.05 -1.88
N VAL A 118 4.99 0.01 -2.93
CA VAL A 118 6.17 0.87 -3.07
C VAL A 118 5.79 2.35 -3.21
N VAL A 119 4.86 2.68 -4.11
CA VAL A 119 4.45 4.07 -4.40
C VAL A 119 3.81 4.71 -3.17
N HIS A 120 2.89 4.03 -2.49
CA HIS A 120 2.29 4.61 -1.28
C HIS A 120 3.24 4.63 -0.09
N GLY A 121 4.24 3.74 -0.04
CA GLY A 121 5.38 3.90 0.86
C GLY A 121 6.13 5.22 0.62
N LEU A 122 6.37 5.56 -0.65
CA LEU A 122 7.03 6.81 -1.04
C LEU A 122 6.16 8.04 -0.76
N ASP A 123 4.85 7.97 -0.98
CA ASP A 123 3.92 9.06 -0.68
C ASP A 123 4.00 9.51 0.79
N VAL A 124 4.37 8.58 1.68
CA VAL A 124 4.63 8.87 3.10
C VAL A 124 6.06 9.30 3.32
N THR A 125 7.05 8.51 2.89
CA THR A 125 8.45 8.76 3.28
C THR A 125 8.97 10.06 2.70
N VAL A 126 8.60 10.40 1.46
CA VAL A 126 8.99 11.66 0.82
C VAL A 126 8.31 12.85 1.49
N ALA A 127 7.01 12.75 1.82
CA ALA A 127 6.28 13.82 2.50
C ALA A 127 6.86 14.14 3.90
N LEU A 128 7.33 13.11 4.60
CA LEU A 128 7.96 13.25 5.92
C LEU A 128 9.46 13.64 5.84
N GLY A 129 10.05 13.73 4.65
CA GLY A 129 11.49 13.97 4.48
C GLY A 129 12.37 12.83 5.00
N LEU A 130 11.86 11.60 5.01
CA LEU A 130 12.55 10.41 5.49
C LEU A 130 13.18 9.65 4.32
N ASP A 131 14.49 9.38 4.41
CA ASP A 131 15.22 8.64 3.38
C ASP A 131 14.99 7.13 3.52
N ARG A 132 13.92 6.64 2.89
CA ARG A 132 13.68 5.20 2.75
C ARG A 132 14.32 4.70 1.46
N ARG A 133 15.33 3.83 1.57
CA ARG A 133 15.92 3.15 0.41
C ARG A 133 15.04 2.00 -0.04
N ILE A 134 14.61 2.03 -1.29
CA ILE A 134 13.88 0.92 -1.92
C ILE A 134 14.92 -0.03 -2.53
N PRO A 135 14.93 -1.32 -2.14
CA PRO A 135 15.72 -2.35 -2.79
C PRO A 135 15.49 -2.41 -4.30
N GLU A 136 16.57 -2.49 -5.08
CA GLU A 136 16.50 -2.43 -6.55
C GLU A 136 15.66 -3.56 -7.16
N ASP A 137 15.60 -4.72 -6.51
CA ASP A 137 14.80 -5.86 -6.98
C ASP A 137 13.29 -5.57 -7.01
N ARG A 138 12.82 -4.61 -6.20
CA ARG A 138 11.42 -4.14 -6.22
C ARG A 138 11.11 -3.22 -7.39
N LEU A 139 12.14 -2.61 -7.98
CA LEU A 139 12.02 -1.72 -9.13
C LEU A 139 12.30 -2.42 -10.46
N ARG A 140 12.98 -3.57 -10.42
CA ARG A 140 13.52 -4.26 -11.60
C ARG A 140 13.08 -5.72 -11.77
N GLY A 141 12.18 -6.23 -10.93
CA GLY A 141 11.69 -7.60 -11.07
C GLY A 141 11.15 -7.87 -12.49
N GLU A 142 11.37 -9.06 -13.04
CA GLU A 142 11.01 -9.38 -14.44
C GLU A 142 9.55 -9.04 -14.79
N GLU A 143 8.62 -9.30 -13.87
CA GLU A 143 7.21 -8.95 -14.06
C GLU A 143 6.95 -7.43 -13.98
N VAL A 144 7.69 -6.70 -13.15
CA VAL A 144 7.60 -5.22 -13.07
C VAL A 144 8.15 -4.61 -14.35
N HIS A 145 9.29 -5.11 -14.84
CA HIS A 145 9.87 -4.66 -16.10
C HIS A 145 8.91 -4.91 -17.27
N ARG A 146 8.34 -6.11 -17.36
CA ARG A 146 7.36 -6.47 -18.39
C ARG A 146 6.09 -5.61 -18.33
N PHE A 147 5.63 -5.24 -17.13
CA PHE A 147 4.48 -4.34 -16.97
C PHE A 147 4.76 -2.90 -17.43
N VAL A 148 5.98 -2.39 -17.19
CA VAL A 148 6.34 -1.01 -17.56
C VAL A 148 6.64 -0.86 -19.06
N THR A 149 7.08 -1.93 -19.72
CA THR A 149 7.44 -1.91 -21.14
C THR A 149 6.36 -2.43 -22.09
N ALA A 150 5.18 -2.80 -21.58
CA ALA A 150 4.03 -3.29 -22.36
C ALA A 150 2.97 -2.20 -22.53
#